data_AF-A0AAJ2C2U9-F1
#
_entry.id   AF-A0AAJ2C2U9-F1
#
_cell.length_a   1.000
_cell.length_b   1.000
_cell.length_c   1.000
_cell.angle_alpha   90.00
_cell.angle_beta   90.00
_cell.angle_gamma   90.00
#
_symmetry.space_group_name_H-M   'P 1'
#
loop_
_entity.id
_entity.type
_entity.pdbx_description
1 polymer ?
#
loop_
_entity_poly.entity_id
_entity_poly.type
_entity_poly.pdbx_seq_one_letter_code
_entity_poly.pdbx_strand_id
1 'polypeptide(L)' 'MEKHAQEGCPRCGKVFICKVNNILQCDCMKINLSKTQIEHISDISQWEFDGACLCNECLEELKAEVS' A
#
# COMPACT_ATOMS: atom_id res chain seq x y z
N MET A 1 9.03 -20.40 -1.61
CA MET A 1 8.61 -19.98 -0.26
C MET A 1 7.17 -19.54 -0.38
N GLU A 2 6.31 -20.15 0.41
CA GLU A 2 4.85 -20.07 0.29
C GLU A 2 4.43 -18.61 0.46
N LYS A 3 3.96 -18.00 -0.63
CA LYS A 3 3.42 -16.64 -0.62
C LYS A 3 2.10 -16.72 0.13
N HIS A 4 2.15 -16.62 1.45
CA HIS A 4 0.94 -16.40 2.25
C HIS A 4 0.18 -15.26 1.58
N ALA A 5 -1.03 -15.55 1.11
CA ALA A 5 -1.96 -14.52 0.69
C ALA A 5 -2.11 -13.60 1.90
N GLN A 6 -1.43 -12.46 1.86
CA GLN A 6 -1.34 -11.58 3.00
C GLN A 6 -2.75 -11.09 3.28
N GLU A 7 -3.36 -11.59 4.36
CA GLU A 7 -4.76 -11.30 4.69
C GLU A 7 -4.96 -9.81 5.06
N GLY A 8 -3.87 -9.06 5.23
CA GLY A 8 -3.89 -7.64 5.51
C GLY A 8 -2.58 -6.93 5.15
N CYS A 9 -2.52 -5.66 5.55
CA CYS A 9 -1.37 -4.77 5.36
C CYS A 9 -0.13 -5.34 6.05
N PRO A 10 1.03 -5.40 5.39
CA PRO A 10 2.27 -5.93 5.99
C PRO A 10 2.83 -4.99 7.06
N ARG A 11 2.50 -3.70 7.01
CA ARG A 11 2.98 -2.68 7.96
C ARG A 11 2.18 -2.68 9.26
N CYS A 12 0.85 -2.67 9.20
CA CYS A 12 -0.01 -2.52 10.39
C CYS A 12 -0.94 -3.72 10.67
N GLY A 13 -0.98 -4.72 9.79
CA GLY A 13 -1.85 -5.89 9.93
C GLY A 13 -3.33 -5.65 9.60
N LYS A 14 -3.75 -4.42 9.26
CA LYS A 14 -5.15 -4.15 8.91
C LYS A 14 -5.56 -4.83 7.61
N VAL A 15 -6.70 -5.50 7.65
CA VAL A 15 -7.36 -6.04 6.46
C VAL A 15 -7.83 -4.88 5.58
N PHE A 16 -7.50 -4.91 4.30
CA PHE A 16 -7.96 -3.93 3.31
C PHE A 16 -8.27 -4.63 2.00
N ILE A 17 -9.11 -4.00 1.17
CA ILE A 17 -9.47 -4.56 -0.12
C ILE A 17 -8.35 -4.23 -1.11
N CYS A 18 -7.43 -5.17 -1.30
CA CYS A 18 -6.47 -5.13 -2.38
C CYS A 18 -7.01 -5.92 -3.58
N LYS A 19 -7.60 -5.23 -4.56
CA LYS A 19 -7.95 -5.82 -5.85
C LYS A 19 -6.94 -5.38 -6.89
N VAL A 20 -5.72 -5.95 -6.87
CA VAL A 20 -4.69 -5.62 -7.88
C VAL A 20 -5.18 -5.84 -9.32
N ASN A 21 -6.04 -6.85 -9.53
CA ASN A 21 -6.70 -7.13 -10.81
C ASN A 21 -7.80 -6.10 -11.19
N ASN A 22 -8.25 -5.29 -10.24
CA ASN A 22 -9.24 -4.24 -10.45
C ASN A 22 -8.91 -3.06 -9.53
N ILE A 23 -7.89 -2.30 -9.93
CA ILE A 23 -7.35 -1.20 -9.13
C ILE A 23 -8.44 -0.19 -8.73
N LEU A 24 -9.46 0.04 -9.58
CA LEU A 24 -10.60 0.91 -9.32
C LEU A 24 -11.46 0.48 -8.12
N GLN A 25 -11.31 -0.77 -7.67
CA GLN A 25 -11.98 -1.33 -6.50
C GLN A 25 -11.01 -1.57 -5.34
N CYS A 26 -9.73 -1.17 -5.48
CA CYS A 26 -8.76 -1.22 -4.42
C CYS A 26 -8.98 -0.08 -3.44
N ASP A 27 -8.87 -0.35 -2.15
CA ASP A 27 -9.01 0.68 -1.11
C ASP A 27 -8.01 1.84 -1.32
N CYS A 28 -6.81 1.55 -1.85
CA CYS A 28 -5.76 2.54 -2.08
C CYS A 28 -6.17 3.67 -3.05
N MET A 29 -7.16 3.45 -3.92
CA MET A 29 -7.68 4.48 -4.83
C MET A 29 -8.48 5.57 -4.13
N LYS A 30 -8.89 5.34 -2.88
CA LYS A 30 -9.61 6.35 -2.09
C LYS A 30 -8.69 7.50 -1.65
N ILE A 31 -7.37 7.30 -1.71
CA ILE A 31 -6.37 8.29 -1.30
C ILE A 31 -5.81 8.97 -2.54
N ASN A 32 -5.77 10.29 -2.49
CA ASN A 32 -5.07 11.07 -3.51
C ASN A 32 -3.60 11.24 -3.12
N LEU A 33 -2.71 10.59 -3.86
CA LEU A 33 -1.27 10.66 -3.71
C LEU A 33 -0.67 11.41 -4.90
N SER A 34 0.28 12.31 -4.64
CA SER A 34 1.07 12.96 -5.67
C SER A 34 2.11 11.99 -6.25
N LYS A 35 2.68 12.33 -7.42
CA LYS A 35 3.70 11.48 -8.06
C LYS A 35 4.87 11.17 -7.12
N THR A 36 5.39 12.18 -6.41
CA THR A 36 6.48 12.03 -5.45
C THR A 36 6.11 11.09 -4.30
N GLN A 37 4.88 11.20 -3.79
CA GLN A 37 4.38 10.32 -2.73
C GLN A 37 4.26 8.88 -3.24
N ILE A 38 3.73 8.67 -4.45
CA ILE A 38 3.63 7.34 -5.07
C ILE A 38 5.01 6.71 -5.24
N GLU A 39 5.99 7.47 -5.75
CA GLU A 39 7.36 6.99 -5.93
C GLU A 39 7.98 6.56 -4.59
N HIS A 40 7.83 7.38 -3.54
CA HIS A 40 8.33 7.07 -2.20
C HIS A 40 7.66 5.84 -1.58
N ILE A 41 6.32 5.76 -1.66
CA ILE A 41 5.55 4.61 -1.15
C ILE A 41 5.90 3.33 -1.91
N SER A 42 6.11 3.43 -3.23
CA SER A 42 6.46 2.27 -4.07
C SER A 42 7.86 1.78 -3.73
N ASP A 43 8.81 2.67 -3.51
CA ASP A 43 10.15 2.32 -3.06
C ASP A 43 10.07 1.53 -1.73
N ILE A 44 9.44 2.09 -0.71
CA ILE A 44 9.24 1.41 0.59
C ILE A 44 8.52 0.07 0.44
N SER A 45 7.44 0.02 -0.34
CA SER A 45 6.71 -1.21 -0.67
C SER A 45 7.63 -2.28 -1.23
N GLN A 46 8.51 -1.93 -2.17
CA GLN A 46 9.42 -2.86 -2.81
C GLN A 46 10.58 -3.29 -1.89
N TRP A 47 11.15 -2.36 -1.12
CA TRP A 47 12.31 -2.64 -0.27
C TRP A 47 11.94 -3.35 1.04
N GLU A 48 10.85 -2.95 1.70
CA GLU A 48 10.48 -3.45 3.03
C GLU A 48 9.40 -4.54 2.97
N PHE A 49 8.56 -4.53 1.94
CA PHE A 49 7.34 -5.35 1.89
C PHE A 49 7.24 -6.26 0.65
N ASP A 50 8.34 -6.55 -0.04
CA ASP A 50 8.40 -7.41 -1.25
C ASP A 50 7.42 -6.98 -2.37
N GLY A 51 7.13 -5.67 -2.45
CA GLY A 51 6.16 -5.11 -3.39
C GLY A 51 4.70 -5.36 -2.99
N ALA A 52 4.43 -5.76 -1.75
CA ALA A 52 3.08 -5.92 -1.24
C ALA A 52 2.39 -4.55 -1.07
N CYS A 53 1.07 -4.54 -1.29
CA CYS A 53 0.26 -3.35 -1.14
C CYS A 53 0.05 -2.99 0.34
N LEU A 54 -0.01 -1.69 0.61
CA LEU A 54 -0.29 -1.11 1.92
C LEU A 54 -1.77 -0.67 2.00
N CYS A 55 -2.32 -0.70 3.22
CA CYS A 55 -3.67 -0.18 3.46
C CYS A 55 -3.71 1.35 3.46
N ASN A 56 -4.92 1.90 3.44
CA ASN A 56 -5.14 3.33 3.39
C ASN A 56 -4.47 4.10 4.54
N GLU A 57 -4.54 3.58 5.76
CA GLU A 57 -3.93 4.26 6.91
C GLU A 57 -2.42 4.40 6.74
N CYS A 58 -1.73 3.32 6.37
CA CYS A 58 -0.29 3.35 6.12
C CYS A 58 0.08 4.25 4.94
N LEU A 59 -0.76 4.30 3.90
CA LEU A 59 -0.57 5.21 2.78
C LEU A 59 -0.73 6.67 3.20
N GLU A 60 -1.68 6.99 4.08
CA GLU A 60 -1.85 8.34 4.62
C GLU A 60 -0.71 8.74 5.58
N GLU A 61 -0.22 7.82 6.39
CA GLU A 61 0.97 8.02 7.23
C GLU A 61 2.18 8.34 6.35
N LEU A 62 2.49 7.49 5.37
CA LEU A 62 3.60 7.69 4.43
C LEU A 62 3.44 8.99 3.62
N LYS A 63 2.22 9.33 3.25
CA LYS A 63 1.90 10.58 2.59
C LYS A 63 2.28 11.79 3.47
N ALA A 64 1.99 11.72 4.77
CA ALA A 64 2.33 12.78 5.72
C ALA A 64 3.84 12.90 5.96
N GLU A 65 4.60 11.81 5.83
CA GLU A 65 6.07 11.82 5.92
C GLU A 65 6.74 12.57 4.76
N VAL A 66 6.07 12.64 3.59
CA VAL A 66 6.58 13.28 2.35
C VAL A 66 5.97 14.67 2.11
N SER A 67 5.13 15.18 3.01
CA SER A 67 4.37 16.42 2.82
C SER A 67 5.09 17.69 3.25
#